data_AF-A0A818LUK9-F1
#
_entry.id   AF-A0A818LUK9-F1
#
_cell.length_a   1.000
_cell.length_b   1.000
_cell.length_c   1.000
_cell.angle_alpha   90.00
_cell.angle_beta   90.00
_cell.angle_gamma   90.00
#
_symmetry.space_group_name_H-M   'P 1'
#
loop_
_entity.id
_entity.type
_entity.pdbx_description
1 polymer ?
#
loop_
_entity_poly.entity_id
_entity_poly.type
_entity_poly.pdbx_seq_one_letter_code
_entity_poly.pdbx_strand_id
1 'polypeptide(L)'
;MNLMIEPIVQQLEILEQGGVCDIAGKMSMYKAFLLGSINDKPANSLVQNIPEPNAAFGCITVRSNTVLVAKTKQAKHITNNNKKTNYIRVFPTSFKCNSIRLRSSENYTKTLHELDIQRLKDPNLSNEQLYTLRKGYLGSCSLTRLRYFDHGQSFLSDTLHTVYGGAMKRLLRIFFENKFRTEEKSWTIQSNMEKINQRLQQYITPSSTVRLPRNINLYHRYKASEFRSILLIYYMIFKDILPERYYTHLKQLVFAMHIGENRQMPQDKLDEMHILLQYHVNQFKILYGTRHMVNNIHSLIHLAETVRDYGPLQGYSTFNYESILGGITSTVNGTKNQEKEIYNNLQMLKESSYLATISQNSILYELMIQFLGIKYYVEKKKDNFLILKKRINESINEITDCHADESENVAVTLFNRCIYKNVQYDSYNINKKKDCAILYNDIDNNKLQYALIDKFIQYKNASNSILFQVYDVIN
;
A
#
# COMPACT_ATOMS: atom_id res chain seq x y z
N MET A 1 0.39 22.22 4.85
CA MET A 1 1.18 20.98 4.71
C MET A 1 2.67 21.27 4.58
N ASN A 2 3.15 22.05 3.60
CA ASN A 2 4.58 22.38 3.50
C ASN A 2 5.17 22.97 4.80
N LEU A 3 4.47 23.89 5.48
CA LEU A 3 4.89 24.39 6.80
C LEU A 3 4.97 23.31 7.90
N MET A 4 4.16 22.27 7.82
CA MET A 4 4.12 21.19 8.82
C MET A 4 5.29 20.22 8.64
N ILE A 5 5.69 19.95 7.40
CA ILE A 5 6.80 19.03 7.09
C ILE A 5 8.16 19.72 7.12
N GLU A 6 8.20 21.05 7.19
CA GLU A 6 9.41 21.86 7.16
C GLU A 6 10.48 21.41 8.17
N PRO A 7 10.15 21.12 9.45
CA PRO A 7 11.16 20.62 10.40
C PRO A 7 11.75 19.27 9.98
N ILE A 8 10.95 18.40 9.34
CA ILE A 8 11.41 17.09 8.85
C ILE A 8 12.37 17.30 7.68
N VAL A 9 12.06 18.22 6.76
CA VAL A 9 12.93 18.54 5.61
C VAL A 9 14.28 19.06 6.09
N GLN A 10 14.31 19.94 7.08
CA GLN A 10 15.57 20.46 7.65
C GLN A 10 16.43 19.35 8.26
N GLN A 11 15.82 18.39 8.96
CA GLN A 11 16.55 17.23 9.48
C GLN A 11 17.10 16.34 8.36
N LEU A 12 16.32 16.12 7.29
CA LEU A 12 16.77 15.36 6.13
C LEU A 12 17.93 16.06 5.41
N GLU A 13 17.89 17.39 5.26
CA GLU A 13 19.00 18.18 4.68
C GLU A 13 20.31 17.99 5.46
N ILE A 14 20.24 17.89 6.79
CA ILE A 14 21.40 17.57 7.64
C ILE A 14 21.86 16.13 7.39
N LEU A 15 20.93 15.17 7.36
CA LEU A 15 21.26 13.75 7.14
C LEU A 15 21.83 13.46 5.74
N GLU A 16 21.53 14.27 4.72
CA GLU A 16 22.15 14.17 3.39
C GLU A 16 23.65 14.54 3.42
N GLN A 17 24.06 15.41 4.35
CA GLN A 17 25.47 15.80 4.54
C GLN A 17 26.26 14.70 5.26
N GLY A 18 25.59 13.98 6.16
CA GLY A 18 26.08 12.81 6.86
C GLY A 18 26.12 13.00 8.37
N GLY A 19 25.80 11.92 9.10
CA GLY A 19 25.88 11.84 10.55
C GLY A 19 26.75 10.67 10.98
N VAL A 20 27.47 10.84 12.09
CA VAL A 20 28.23 9.75 12.70
C VAL A 20 27.30 9.01 13.66
N CYS A 21 27.21 7.69 13.50
CA CYS A 21 26.43 6.82 14.38
C CYS A 21 27.32 5.67 14.87
N ASP A 22 27.20 5.36 16.15
CA ASP A 22 27.76 4.15 16.73
C ASP A 22 26.75 3.01 16.55
N ILE A 23 27.16 1.97 15.84
CA ILE A 23 26.40 0.72 15.74
C ILE A 23 27.32 -0.40 16.22
N ALA A 24 26.96 -1.03 17.34
CA ALA A 24 27.72 -2.11 17.97
C ALA A 24 29.20 -1.76 18.27
N GLY A 25 29.46 -0.55 18.78
CA GLY A 25 30.81 -0.08 19.13
C GLY A 25 31.65 0.39 17.94
N LYS A 26 31.08 0.41 16.73
CA LYS A 26 31.74 0.87 15.50
C LYS A 26 31.15 2.20 15.05
N MET A 27 31.94 3.25 15.25
CA MET A 27 31.65 4.58 14.71
C MET A 27 31.74 4.57 13.18
N SER A 28 30.61 4.80 12.51
CA SER A 28 30.52 4.89 11.05
C SER A 28 29.75 6.12 10.62
N MET A 29 30.10 6.70 9.47
CA MET A 29 29.38 7.81 8.87
C MET A 29 28.25 7.29 8.00
N TYR A 30 27.03 7.75 8.25
CA TYR A 30 25.84 7.40 7.49
C TYR A 30 25.25 8.64 6.83
N LYS A 31 24.69 8.46 5.63
CA LYS A 31 23.90 9.48 4.93
C LYS A 31 22.52 8.92 4.68
N ALA A 32 21.50 9.75 4.82
CA ALA A 32 20.13 9.39 4.49
C ALA A 32 19.65 10.25 3.33
N PHE A 33 19.05 9.61 2.33
CA PHE A 33 18.50 10.29 1.15
C PHE A 33 17.03 9.94 1.02
N LEU A 34 16.18 10.96 0.89
CA LEU A 34 14.76 10.74 0.62
C LEU A 34 14.57 10.53 -0.88
N LEU A 35 14.27 9.29 -1.27
CA LEU A 35 14.12 8.94 -2.69
C LEU A 35 12.70 9.17 -3.22
N GLY A 36 11.69 9.08 -2.35
CA GLY A 36 10.28 9.16 -2.74
C GLY A 36 9.34 9.48 -1.59
N SER A 37 8.17 9.98 -1.93
CA SER A 37 7.06 10.30 -1.03
C SER A 37 5.80 9.62 -1.54
N ILE A 38 5.10 8.95 -0.63
CA ILE A 38 3.85 8.24 -0.91
C ILE A 38 2.78 8.89 -0.07
N ASN A 39 1.81 9.50 -0.72
CA ASN A 39 0.67 10.11 -0.05
C ASN A 39 -0.61 9.77 -0.80
N ASP A 40 -1.76 9.93 -0.14
CA ASP A 40 -3.02 9.96 -0.86
C ASP A 40 -3.07 11.16 -1.82
N LYS A 41 -4.02 11.16 -2.75
CA LYS A 41 -4.04 12.17 -3.82
C LYS A 41 -4.27 13.60 -3.32
N PRO A 42 -5.17 13.87 -2.36
CA PRO A 42 -5.29 15.18 -1.72
C PRO A 42 -3.97 15.63 -1.06
N ALA A 43 -3.33 14.78 -0.26
CA ALA A 43 -2.08 15.13 0.41
C ALA A 43 -0.95 15.38 -0.59
N ASN A 44 -0.84 14.59 -1.66
CA ASN A 44 0.11 14.86 -2.75
C ASN A 44 -0.08 16.27 -3.33
N SER A 45 -1.33 16.69 -3.54
CA SER A 45 -1.62 18.03 -4.07
C SER A 45 -1.13 19.14 -3.11
N LEU A 46 -1.28 18.92 -1.80
CA LEU A 46 -0.85 19.87 -0.77
C LEU A 46 0.68 19.90 -0.56
N VAL A 47 1.34 18.74 -0.61
CA VAL A 47 2.80 18.62 -0.42
C VAL A 47 3.54 19.10 -1.66
N GLN A 48 3.17 18.59 -2.84
CA GLN A 48 3.75 18.99 -4.13
C GLN A 48 3.34 20.41 -4.54
N ASN A 49 2.33 20.98 -3.88
CA ASN A 49 1.81 22.32 -4.16
C ASN A 49 1.27 22.44 -5.61
N ILE A 50 0.38 21.51 -5.96
CA ILE A 50 -0.26 21.41 -7.27
C ILE A 50 -1.80 21.42 -7.12
N PRO A 51 -2.56 21.66 -8.20
CA PRO A 51 -4.01 21.56 -8.16
C PRO A 51 -4.48 20.17 -7.73
N GLU A 52 -5.67 20.13 -7.13
CA GLU A 52 -6.32 18.88 -6.76
C GLU A 52 -6.40 17.87 -7.92
N PRO A 53 -6.53 16.56 -7.65
CA PRO A 53 -6.37 15.51 -8.66
C PRO A 53 -7.32 15.61 -9.86
N ASN A 54 -8.52 16.16 -9.63
CA ASN A 54 -9.56 16.35 -10.64
C ASN A 54 -9.60 17.77 -11.23
N ALA A 55 -8.66 18.65 -10.85
CA ALA A 55 -8.50 19.96 -11.44
C ALA A 55 -7.68 19.88 -12.74
N ALA A 56 -7.62 21.00 -13.47
CA ALA A 56 -6.68 21.11 -14.58
C ALA A 56 -5.25 21.04 -14.04
N PHE A 57 -4.39 20.26 -14.71
CA PHE A 57 -3.05 19.92 -14.26
C PHE A 57 -2.97 19.10 -12.95
N GLY A 58 -4.03 18.38 -12.57
CA GLY A 58 -4.05 17.61 -11.30
C GLY A 58 -3.25 16.29 -11.27
N CYS A 59 -2.44 15.97 -12.30
CA CYS A 59 -1.58 14.79 -12.24
C CYS A 59 -0.27 15.13 -11.52
N ILE A 60 0.18 14.25 -10.62
CA ILE A 60 1.41 14.41 -9.84
C ILE A 60 2.67 14.20 -10.67
N THR A 61 2.62 13.37 -11.71
CA THR A 61 3.78 13.02 -12.53
C THR A 61 3.95 13.94 -13.75
N VAL A 62 2.85 14.40 -14.35
CA VAL A 62 2.85 15.13 -15.62
C VAL A 62 1.98 16.39 -15.62
N ARG A 63 2.32 17.33 -16.49
CA ARG A 63 1.68 18.64 -16.63
C ARG A 63 0.57 18.62 -17.67
N SER A 64 -0.30 17.62 -17.55
CA SER A 64 -1.39 17.41 -18.52
C SER A 64 -2.60 18.26 -18.18
N ASN A 65 -3.01 19.13 -19.10
CA ASN A 65 -4.24 19.89 -18.94
C ASN A 65 -5.47 18.99 -19.16
N THR A 66 -6.45 19.08 -18.28
CA THR A 66 -7.71 18.35 -18.42
C THR A 66 -8.67 19.11 -19.32
N VAL A 67 -9.53 18.40 -20.03
CA VAL A 67 -10.64 18.98 -20.78
C VAL A 67 -11.96 18.84 -20.02
N LEU A 68 -12.89 19.77 -20.23
CA LEU A 68 -14.23 19.69 -19.66
C LEU A 68 -15.15 18.87 -20.58
N VAL A 69 -15.86 17.91 -19.99
CA VAL A 69 -16.84 17.06 -20.69
C VAL A 69 -18.15 17.06 -19.90
N ALA A 70 -19.28 17.09 -20.60
CA ALA A 70 -20.60 17.02 -19.98
C ALA A 70 -20.82 15.69 -19.25
N LYS A 71 -21.44 15.72 -18.07
CA LYS A 71 -21.76 14.50 -17.30
C LYS A 71 -22.90 13.68 -17.93
N THR A 72 -23.85 14.35 -18.58
CA THR A 72 -25.04 13.78 -19.23
C THR A 72 -25.25 14.38 -20.62
N LYS A 73 -25.96 13.67 -21.50
CA LYS A 73 -26.30 14.15 -22.86
C LYS A 73 -27.20 15.41 -22.87
N GLN A 74 -27.89 15.70 -21.77
CA GLN A 74 -28.84 16.82 -21.64
C GLN A 74 -28.21 18.13 -21.14
N ALA A 75 -26.94 18.14 -20.75
CA ALA A 75 -26.25 19.36 -20.30
C ALA A 75 -25.85 20.24 -21.51
N LYS A 76 -26.82 20.91 -22.13
CA LYS A 76 -26.64 21.71 -23.36
C LYS A 76 -26.52 23.22 -23.17
N HIS A 77 -26.79 23.78 -21.98
CA HIS A 77 -26.70 25.23 -21.78
C HIS A 77 -25.65 25.63 -20.74
N ILE A 78 -24.72 26.49 -21.18
CA ILE A 78 -23.71 27.15 -20.35
C ILE A 78 -24.34 28.41 -19.77
N THR A 79 -24.77 28.36 -18.51
CA THR A 79 -24.94 29.56 -17.69
C THR A 79 -23.81 29.62 -16.67
N ASN A 80 -23.20 30.79 -16.48
CA ASN A 80 -21.95 30.95 -15.71
C ASN A 80 -22.01 30.43 -14.26
N ASN A 81 -23.21 30.36 -13.67
CA ASN A 81 -23.41 29.87 -12.30
C ASN A 81 -23.54 28.34 -12.15
N ASN A 82 -23.72 27.58 -13.25
CA ASN A 82 -23.93 26.11 -13.22
C ASN A 82 -22.74 25.26 -13.72
N LYS A 83 -21.57 25.89 -13.95
CA LYS A 83 -20.40 25.20 -14.55
C LYS A 83 -19.87 24.01 -13.74
N LYS A 84 -19.96 24.02 -12.40
CA LYS A 84 -19.42 22.94 -11.54
C LYS A 84 -20.31 21.69 -11.44
N THR A 85 -21.62 21.81 -11.64
CA THR A 85 -22.56 20.71 -11.39
C THR A 85 -22.70 19.77 -12.60
N ASN A 86 -22.64 20.31 -13.83
CA ASN A 86 -22.94 19.55 -15.05
C ASN A 86 -21.74 19.05 -15.85
N TYR A 87 -20.52 19.53 -15.56
CA TYR A 87 -19.30 19.15 -16.28
C TYR A 87 -18.32 18.41 -15.38
N ILE A 88 -17.52 17.54 -15.98
CA ILE A 88 -16.43 16.81 -15.34
C ILE A 88 -15.13 17.07 -16.11
N ARG A 89 -14.03 17.26 -15.38
CA ARG A 89 -12.69 17.33 -15.95
C ARG A 89 -12.16 15.93 -16.20
N VAL A 90 -11.60 15.73 -17.39
CA VAL A 90 -11.06 14.44 -17.82
C VAL A 90 -9.71 14.63 -18.49
N PHE A 91 -8.86 13.63 -18.35
CA PHE A 91 -7.54 13.60 -18.96
C PHE A 91 -7.63 13.19 -20.42
N PRO A 92 -6.97 13.91 -21.34
CA PRO A 92 -6.92 13.53 -22.74
C PRO A 92 -6.16 12.20 -22.91
N THR A 93 -6.60 11.41 -23.89
CA THR A 93 -6.06 10.07 -24.23
C THR A 93 -5.05 10.11 -25.37
N SER A 94 -4.92 11.24 -26.09
CA SER A 94 -3.93 11.36 -27.15
C SER A 94 -2.54 11.53 -26.53
N PHE A 95 -1.95 10.42 -26.11
CA PHE A 95 -0.56 10.32 -25.71
C PHE A 95 0.32 10.43 -26.96
N LYS A 96 0.37 11.60 -27.60
CA LYS A 96 1.50 11.88 -28.49
C LYS A 96 2.72 11.93 -27.59
N CYS A 97 3.58 10.91 -27.67
CA CYS A 97 4.73 10.67 -26.78
C CYS A 97 5.58 11.93 -26.56
N ASN A 98 5.66 12.82 -27.55
CA ASN A 98 6.44 14.07 -27.51
C ASN A 98 5.72 15.28 -26.87
N SER A 99 4.48 15.13 -26.39
CA SER A 99 3.66 16.23 -25.86
C SER A 99 3.43 16.18 -24.34
N ILE A 100 3.79 15.08 -23.69
CA ILE A 100 3.62 14.91 -22.25
C ILE A 100 4.84 15.47 -21.55
N ARG A 101 4.68 16.61 -20.88
CA ARG A 101 5.76 17.21 -20.08
C ARG A 101 5.71 16.66 -18.66
N LEU A 102 6.79 16.02 -18.23
CA LEU A 102 6.99 15.58 -16.86
C LEU A 102 7.02 16.79 -15.91
N ARG A 103 6.65 16.54 -14.66
CA ARG A 103 6.80 17.50 -13.56
C ARG A 103 8.20 17.46 -12.93
N SER A 104 9.24 17.17 -13.72
CA SER A 104 10.62 17.11 -13.21
C SER A 104 11.03 18.39 -12.48
N SER A 105 12.00 18.28 -11.56
CA SER A 105 12.55 19.42 -10.84
C SER A 105 13.09 20.51 -11.78
N GLU A 106 13.66 20.13 -12.92
CA GLU A 106 14.07 21.07 -13.96
C GLU A 106 12.89 21.88 -14.51
N ASN A 107 11.82 21.19 -14.93
CA ASN A 107 10.62 21.83 -15.47
C ASN A 107 9.90 22.69 -14.42
N TYR A 108 9.97 22.26 -13.16
CA TYR A 108 9.47 22.97 -12.00
C TYR A 108 10.19 24.31 -11.79
N THR A 109 11.50 24.27 -11.60
CA THR A 109 12.35 25.45 -11.41
C THR A 109 12.24 26.41 -12.58
N LYS A 110 12.31 25.89 -13.82
CA LYS A 110 12.16 26.71 -15.03
C LYS A 110 10.83 27.46 -15.07
N THR A 111 9.74 26.82 -14.67
CA THR A 111 8.42 27.47 -14.70
C THR A 111 8.28 28.53 -13.62
N LEU A 112 8.77 28.25 -12.40
CA LEU A 112 8.73 29.24 -11.33
C LEU A 112 9.57 30.47 -11.68
N HIS A 113 10.76 30.26 -12.24
CA HIS A 113 11.61 31.34 -12.73
C HIS A 113 10.95 32.14 -13.86
N GLU A 114 10.34 31.47 -14.85
CA GLU A 114 9.55 32.12 -15.90
C GLU A 114 8.39 32.95 -15.31
N LEU A 115 7.70 32.41 -14.31
CA LEU A 115 6.59 33.10 -13.63
C LEU A 115 7.05 34.36 -12.89
N ASP A 116 8.20 34.29 -12.21
CA ASP A 116 8.75 35.44 -11.48
C ASP A 116 9.21 36.54 -12.44
N ILE A 117 9.86 36.18 -13.55
CA ILE A 117 10.19 37.15 -14.61
C ILE A 117 8.93 37.82 -15.15
N GLN A 118 7.85 37.07 -15.39
CA GLN A 118 6.61 37.64 -15.91
C GLN A 118 5.94 38.58 -14.91
N ARG A 119 5.98 38.24 -13.61
CA ARG A 119 5.49 39.12 -12.53
C ARG A 119 6.28 40.42 -12.40
N LEU A 120 7.59 40.37 -12.65
CA LEU A 120 8.43 41.57 -12.67
C LEU A 120 8.14 42.47 -13.89
N LYS A 121 7.80 41.87 -15.03
CA LYS A 121 7.44 42.60 -16.26
C LYS A 121 6.04 43.21 -16.20
N ASP A 122 5.09 42.48 -15.64
CA ASP A 122 3.70 42.93 -15.47
C ASP A 122 3.21 42.54 -14.06
N PRO A 123 3.25 43.47 -13.09
CA PRO A 123 2.75 43.23 -11.74
C PRO A 123 1.23 43.01 -11.67
N ASN A 124 0.48 43.39 -12.71
CA ASN A 124 -0.99 43.38 -12.73
C ASN A 124 -1.58 42.19 -13.51
N LEU A 125 -0.81 41.12 -13.71
CA LEU A 125 -1.27 39.89 -14.35
C LEU A 125 -2.59 39.40 -13.72
N SER A 126 -3.59 39.18 -14.56
CA SER A 126 -4.86 38.61 -14.14
C SER A 126 -4.70 37.19 -13.59
N ASN A 127 -5.65 36.76 -12.75
CA ASN A 127 -5.67 35.39 -12.22
C ASN A 127 -5.67 34.32 -13.32
N GLU A 128 -6.26 34.58 -14.48
CA GLU A 128 -6.29 33.65 -15.61
C GLU A 128 -4.93 33.53 -16.31
N GLN A 129 -4.23 34.64 -16.49
CA GLN A 129 -2.86 34.65 -16.99
C GLN A 129 -1.93 33.92 -16.02
N LEU A 130 -2.01 34.22 -14.72
CA LEU A 130 -1.23 33.54 -13.69
C LEU A 130 -1.50 32.03 -13.67
N TYR A 131 -2.77 31.62 -13.80
CA TYR A 131 -3.13 30.21 -13.87
C TYR A 131 -2.48 29.49 -15.05
N THR A 132 -2.48 30.14 -16.22
CA THR A 132 -1.88 29.61 -17.44
C THR A 132 -0.35 29.52 -17.34
N LEU A 133 0.30 30.56 -16.82
CA LEU A 133 1.76 30.62 -16.65
C LEU A 133 2.27 29.58 -15.66
N ARG A 134 1.52 29.34 -14.57
CA ARG A 134 1.86 28.32 -13.57
C ARG A 134 1.89 26.91 -14.15
N LYS A 135 1.08 26.63 -15.19
CA LYS A 135 0.90 25.30 -15.81
C LYS A 135 0.83 24.18 -14.76
N GLY A 136 0.08 24.42 -13.68
CA GLY A 136 -0.14 23.48 -12.58
C GLY A 136 0.83 23.51 -11.40
N TYR A 137 1.75 24.48 -11.27
CA TYR A 137 2.51 24.68 -10.04
C TYR A 137 1.92 25.85 -9.25
N LEU A 138 1.41 25.58 -8.05
CA LEU A 138 0.77 26.59 -7.22
C LEU A 138 1.77 27.35 -6.34
N GLY A 139 2.96 26.78 -6.11
CA GLY A 139 4.05 27.45 -5.43
C GLY A 139 5.22 26.51 -5.10
N SER A 140 5.98 26.90 -4.07
CA SER A 140 7.14 26.17 -3.58
C SER A 140 6.76 24.81 -2.96
N CYS A 141 7.58 23.79 -3.17
CA CYS A 141 7.48 22.47 -2.53
C CYS A 141 8.73 22.29 -1.65
N SER A 142 8.56 22.06 -0.34
CA SER A 142 9.71 21.96 0.57
C SER A 142 10.61 20.76 0.23
N LEU A 143 10.03 19.66 -0.25
CA LEU A 143 10.78 18.44 -0.57
C LEU A 143 11.76 18.62 -1.74
N THR A 144 11.54 19.57 -2.66
CA THR A 144 12.46 19.81 -3.78
C THR A 144 13.78 20.46 -3.37
N ARG A 145 13.95 20.80 -2.08
CA ARG A 145 15.26 21.23 -1.54
C ARG A 145 16.21 20.07 -1.28
N LEU A 146 15.67 18.85 -1.12
CA LEU A 146 16.46 17.63 -0.94
C LEU A 146 17.10 17.23 -2.27
N ARG A 147 18.39 16.88 -2.24
CA ARG A 147 19.22 16.76 -3.44
C ARG A 147 18.74 15.67 -4.40
N TYR A 148 18.17 14.59 -3.87
CA TYR A 148 17.75 13.41 -4.64
C TYR A 148 16.24 13.29 -4.80
N PHE A 149 15.50 14.36 -4.48
CA PHE A 149 14.04 14.36 -4.57
C PHE A 149 13.56 15.14 -5.81
N ASP A 150 13.06 14.42 -6.82
CA ASP A 150 12.49 15.01 -8.03
C ASP A 150 11.03 15.45 -7.81
N HIS A 151 10.70 16.65 -8.29
CA HIS A 151 9.38 17.23 -8.09
C HIS A 151 8.24 16.41 -8.71
N GLY A 152 8.48 15.55 -9.71
CA GLY A 152 7.45 14.75 -10.37
C GLY A 152 7.61 13.24 -10.17
N GLN A 153 8.85 12.74 -10.26
CA GLN A 153 9.15 11.31 -10.19
C GLN A 153 9.19 10.80 -8.74
N SER A 154 9.60 11.63 -7.78
CA SER A 154 9.65 11.23 -6.37
C SER A 154 8.29 11.26 -5.67
N PHE A 155 7.21 11.66 -6.34
CA PHE A 155 5.84 11.49 -5.82
C PHE A 155 5.21 10.23 -6.40
N LEU A 156 5.04 9.21 -5.56
CA LEU A 156 4.65 7.88 -5.99
C LEU A 156 3.12 7.73 -5.98
N SER A 157 2.60 7.16 -7.07
CA SER A 157 1.19 6.74 -7.12
C SER A 157 1.01 5.38 -6.46
N ASP A 158 0.38 5.35 -5.30
CA ASP A 158 0.14 4.09 -4.58
C ASP A 158 -0.97 3.25 -5.23
N THR A 159 -0.87 1.92 -5.04
CA THR A 159 -1.83 0.95 -5.58
C THR A 159 -3.19 0.96 -4.87
N LEU A 160 -3.23 1.29 -3.59
CA LEU A 160 -4.47 1.33 -2.80
C LEU A 160 -5.45 2.35 -3.37
N HIS A 161 -5.00 3.59 -3.58
CA HIS A 161 -5.84 4.69 -4.04
C HIS A 161 -5.96 4.75 -5.55
N THR A 162 -4.89 4.48 -6.30
CA THR A 162 -4.90 4.63 -7.76
C THR A 162 -5.54 3.42 -8.43
N VAL A 163 -5.14 2.21 -8.06
CA VAL A 163 -5.58 0.98 -8.72
C VAL A 163 -6.86 0.46 -8.08
N TYR A 164 -6.83 0.06 -6.81
CA TYR A 164 -7.94 -0.70 -6.23
C TYR A 164 -9.13 0.20 -5.84
N GLY A 165 -8.89 1.17 -4.96
CA GLY A 165 -9.88 2.18 -4.56
C GLY A 165 -10.22 3.16 -5.68
N GLY A 166 -9.42 3.20 -6.75
CA GLY A 166 -9.55 4.11 -7.88
C GLY A 166 -10.11 3.44 -9.14
N ALA A 167 -9.23 2.84 -9.93
CA ALA A 167 -9.56 2.24 -11.23
C ALA A 167 -10.54 1.06 -11.10
N MET A 168 -10.25 0.10 -10.22
CA MET A 168 -11.09 -1.09 -10.04
C MET A 168 -12.46 -0.74 -9.47
N LYS A 169 -12.51 0.12 -8.44
CA LYS A 169 -13.76 0.68 -7.95
C LYS A 169 -14.57 1.34 -9.07
N ARG A 170 -13.93 2.11 -9.95
CA ARG A 170 -14.59 2.75 -11.10
C ARG A 170 -15.16 1.72 -12.07
N LEU A 171 -14.41 0.67 -12.40
CA LEU A 171 -14.86 -0.42 -13.29
C LEU A 171 -16.09 -1.13 -12.73
N LEU A 172 -16.08 -1.55 -11.46
CA LEU A 172 -17.26 -2.20 -10.86
C LEU A 172 -18.48 -1.29 -10.87
N ARG A 173 -18.30 0.01 -10.59
CA ARG A 173 -19.40 0.97 -10.69
C ARG A 173 -19.93 1.06 -12.12
N ILE A 174 -19.08 1.07 -13.14
CA ILE A 174 -19.49 1.07 -14.56
C ILE A 174 -20.28 -0.20 -14.91
N PHE A 175 -19.85 -1.36 -14.39
CA PHE A 175 -20.49 -2.65 -14.66
C PHE A 175 -21.88 -2.78 -14.01
N PHE A 176 -22.07 -2.17 -12.83
CA PHE A 176 -23.25 -2.41 -11.99
C PHE A 176 -24.19 -1.20 -11.80
N GLU A 177 -23.74 0.04 -11.97
CA GLU A 177 -24.59 1.23 -11.74
C GLU A 177 -25.36 1.64 -13.00
N ASN A 178 -26.68 1.66 -12.91
CA ASN A 178 -27.57 2.05 -14.00
C ASN A 178 -27.30 3.46 -14.57
N LYS A 179 -26.87 4.41 -13.74
CA LYS A 179 -26.56 5.77 -14.19
C LYS A 179 -25.36 5.86 -15.15
N PHE A 180 -24.54 4.82 -15.22
CA PHE A 180 -23.44 4.76 -16.18
C PHE A 180 -23.82 4.05 -17.47
N ARG A 181 -25.04 3.51 -17.59
CA ARG A 181 -25.57 2.97 -18.84
C ARG A 181 -25.55 4.05 -19.93
N THR A 182 -25.12 3.65 -21.11
CA THR A 182 -25.39 4.37 -22.36
C THR A 182 -26.48 3.63 -23.13
N GLU A 183 -27.05 4.28 -24.14
CA GLU A 183 -28.03 3.67 -25.07
C GLU A 183 -27.48 2.37 -25.69
N GLU A 184 -26.17 2.29 -25.93
CA GLU A 184 -25.45 1.04 -26.20
C GLU A 184 -25.28 0.19 -24.92
N LYS A 185 -26.32 -0.52 -24.49
CA LYS A 185 -26.41 -1.33 -23.25
C LYS A 185 -25.43 -2.52 -23.13
N SER A 186 -24.31 -2.53 -23.84
CA SER A 186 -23.56 -3.76 -24.08
C SER A 186 -22.73 -4.30 -22.91
N TRP A 187 -22.47 -3.57 -21.82
CA TRP A 187 -21.53 -4.02 -20.76
C TRP A 187 -22.11 -4.22 -19.35
N THR A 188 -23.35 -3.82 -19.10
CA THR A 188 -23.91 -3.89 -17.75
C THR A 188 -24.22 -5.33 -17.37
N ILE A 189 -23.73 -5.76 -16.20
CA ILE A 189 -23.88 -7.13 -15.69
C ILE A 189 -24.66 -7.16 -14.37
N GLN A 190 -25.45 -6.11 -14.10
CA GLN A 190 -26.24 -5.98 -12.88
C GLN A 190 -27.21 -7.15 -12.67
N SER A 191 -27.85 -7.64 -13.73
CA SER A 191 -28.74 -8.81 -13.69
C SER A 191 -28.03 -10.11 -13.28
N ASN A 192 -26.70 -10.15 -13.37
CA ASN A 192 -25.91 -11.34 -13.11
C ASN A 192 -25.25 -11.35 -11.73
N MET A 193 -25.57 -10.39 -10.86
CA MET A 193 -25.01 -10.30 -9.49
C MET A 193 -25.14 -11.61 -8.71
N GLU A 194 -26.29 -12.29 -8.79
CA GLU A 194 -26.49 -13.56 -8.08
C GLU A 194 -25.56 -14.66 -8.58
N LYS A 195 -25.43 -14.81 -9.91
CA LYS A 195 -24.47 -15.75 -10.53
C LYS A 195 -23.02 -15.43 -10.15
N ILE A 196 -22.67 -14.15 -10.03
CA ILE A 196 -21.34 -13.71 -9.58
C ILE A 196 -21.10 -14.08 -8.12
N ASN A 197 -22.10 -13.89 -7.24
CA ASN A 197 -22.02 -14.27 -5.84
C ASN A 197 -21.86 -15.77 -5.64
N GLN A 198 -22.59 -16.59 -6.41
CA GLN A 198 -22.42 -18.04 -6.41
C GLN A 198 -20.99 -18.43 -6.78
N ARG A 199 -20.43 -17.82 -7.83
CA ARG A 199 -19.03 -18.05 -8.23
C ARG A 199 -18.02 -17.60 -7.17
N LEU A 200 -18.28 -16.49 -6.48
CA LEU A 200 -17.43 -16.02 -5.37
C LEU A 200 -17.40 -17.05 -4.23
N GLN A 201 -18.53 -17.67 -3.90
CA GLN A 201 -18.62 -18.69 -2.85
C GLN A 201 -17.92 -20.01 -3.25
N GLN A 202 -17.96 -20.37 -4.53
CA GLN A 202 -17.34 -21.59 -5.05
C GLN A 202 -15.83 -21.47 -5.27
N TYR A 203 -15.28 -20.26 -5.27
CA TYR A 203 -13.88 -20.03 -5.61
C TYR A 203 -12.96 -20.44 -4.46
N ILE A 204 -12.05 -21.38 -4.73
CA ILE A 204 -11.04 -21.79 -3.75
C ILE A 204 -10.06 -20.64 -3.57
N THR A 205 -10.01 -20.11 -2.35
CA THR A 205 -9.21 -18.93 -2.05
C THR A 205 -7.85 -19.35 -1.50
N PRO A 206 -6.72 -18.82 -2.02
CA PRO A 206 -5.41 -19.05 -1.43
C PRO A 206 -5.37 -18.58 0.03
N SER A 207 -4.73 -19.36 0.90
CA SER A 207 -4.58 -19.06 2.34
C SER A 207 -3.92 -17.71 2.61
N SER A 208 -3.09 -17.22 1.68
CA SER A 208 -2.44 -15.90 1.74
C SER A 208 -3.40 -14.70 1.59
N THR A 209 -4.69 -14.93 1.33
CA THR A 209 -5.66 -13.86 1.12
C THR A 209 -6.08 -13.23 2.45
N VAL A 210 -5.58 -12.02 2.72
CA VAL A 210 -5.85 -11.28 3.98
C VAL A 210 -7.35 -11.02 4.22
N ARG A 211 -8.15 -10.83 3.16
CA ARG A 211 -9.58 -10.57 3.27
C ARG A 211 -10.38 -11.11 2.10
N LEU A 212 -11.35 -11.95 2.42
CA LEU A 212 -12.35 -12.42 1.48
C LEU A 212 -13.27 -11.27 1.07
N PRO A 213 -13.56 -11.11 -0.24
CA PRO A 213 -14.54 -10.13 -0.67
C PRO A 213 -15.93 -10.51 -0.16
N ARG A 214 -16.66 -9.52 0.36
CA ARG A 214 -18.07 -9.70 0.69
C ARG A 214 -18.91 -9.94 -0.57
N ASN A 215 -20.21 -10.20 -0.40
CA ASN A 215 -21.17 -10.26 -1.50
C ASN A 215 -21.02 -9.05 -2.45
N ILE A 216 -21.04 -9.30 -3.77
CA ILE A 216 -20.83 -8.28 -4.82
C ILE A 216 -21.83 -7.14 -4.72
N ASN A 217 -23.02 -7.38 -4.17
CA ASN A 217 -24.04 -6.36 -3.98
C ASN A 217 -23.52 -5.22 -3.09
N LEU A 218 -22.55 -5.50 -2.21
CA LEU A 218 -21.94 -4.52 -1.30
C LEU A 218 -20.73 -3.79 -1.90
N TYR A 219 -20.46 -3.91 -3.20
CA TYR A 219 -19.28 -3.31 -3.87
C TYR A 219 -19.08 -1.82 -3.57
N HIS A 220 -20.16 -1.07 -3.34
CA HIS A 220 -20.12 0.35 -3.01
C HIS A 220 -19.55 0.63 -1.62
N ARG A 221 -19.57 -0.36 -0.70
CA ARG A 221 -19.00 -0.31 0.65
C ARG A 221 -17.67 -1.08 0.78
N TYR A 222 -17.13 -1.60 -0.33
CA TYR A 222 -15.87 -2.32 -0.31
C TYR A 222 -14.71 -1.43 0.14
N LYS A 223 -13.82 -2.02 0.94
CA LYS A 223 -12.48 -1.46 1.20
C LYS A 223 -11.57 -1.73 0.01
N ALA A 224 -10.47 -0.97 -0.10
CA ALA A 224 -9.46 -1.17 -1.14
C ALA A 224 -8.92 -2.62 -1.19
N SER A 225 -8.78 -3.27 -0.04
CA SER A 225 -8.35 -4.68 0.04
C SER A 225 -9.31 -5.65 -0.66
N GLU A 226 -10.62 -5.38 -0.63
CA GLU A 226 -11.61 -6.21 -1.32
C GLU A 226 -11.57 -5.97 -2.82
N PHE A 227 -11.39 -4.73 -3.28
CA PHE A 227 -11.17 -4.44 -4.69
C PHE A 227 -9.89 -5.11 -5.21
N ARG A 228 -8.82 -5.13 -4.40
CA ARG A 228 -7.58 -5.86 -4.69
C ARG A 228 -7.84 -7.35 -4.85
N SER A 229 -8.51 -7.99 -3.90
CA SER A 229 -8.86 -9.41 -3.99
C SER A 229 -9.69 -9.70 -5.26
N ILE A 230 -10.74 -8.91 -5.53
CA ILE A 230 -11.56 -9.09 -6.73
C ILE A 230 -10.72 -8.97 -8.01
N LEU A 231 -9.81 -8.00 -8.09
CA LEU A 231 -8.98 -7.80 -9.28
C LEU A 231 -7.95 -8.92 -9.46
N LEU A 232 -7.18 -9.27 -8.43
CA LEU A 232 -6.02 -10.14 -8.59
C LEU A 232 -6.34 -11.62 -8.49
N ILE A 233 -7.36 -11.97 -7.68
CA ILE A 233 -7.69 -13.35 -7.34
C ILE A 233 -8.99 -13.75 -8.04
N TYR A 234 -10.06 -12.98 -7.85
CA TYR A 234 -11.41 -13.39 -8.27
C TYR A 234 -11.85 -12.84 -9.63
N TYR A 235 -10.97 -12.24 -10.45
CA TYR A 235 -11.42 -11.62 -11.71
C TYR A 235 -12.11 -12.61 -12.66
N MET A 236 -11.81 -13.91 -12.53
CA MET A 236 -12.44 -14.98 -13.31
C MET A 236 -13.94 -15.12 -13.04
N ILE A 237 -14.48 -14.61 -11.92
CA ILE A 237 -15.93 -14.64 -11.66
C ILE A 237 -16.73 -13.90 -12.74
N PHE A 238 -16.09 -12.98 -13.48
CA PHE A 238 -16.69 -12.22 -14.57
C PHE A 238 -16.65 -12.92 -15.93
N LYS A 239 -15.93 -14.03 -16.07
CA LYS A 239 -15.78 -14.78 -17.33
C LYS A 239 -17.14 -15.26 -17.85
N ASP A 240 -17.43 -15.10 -19.14
CA ASP A 240 -18.71 -15.48 -19.76
C ASP A 240 -19.95 -14.75 -19.18
N ILE A 241 -19.75 -13.74 -18.34
CA ILE A 241 -20.80 -12.84 -17.83
C ILE A 241 -20.59 -11.45 -18.41
N LEU A 242 -19.35 -10.96 -18.32
CA LEU A 242 -18.95 -9.72 -18.97
C LEU A 242 -18.63 -10.01 -20.45
N PRO A 243 -19.13 -9.21 -21.40
CA PRO A 243 -18.84 -9.43 -22.82
C PRO A 243 -17.33 -9.39 -23.08
N GLU A 244 -16.88 -10.20 -24.05
CA GLU A 244 -15.46 -10.55 -24.21
C GLU A 244 -14.54 -9.32 -24.32
N ARG A 245 -14.94 -8.28 -25.05
CA ARG A 245 -14.13 -7.05 -25.17
C ARG A 245 -13.84 -6.37 -23.84
N TYR A 246 -14.80 -6.38 -22.92
CA TYR A 246 -14.66 -5.77 -21.59
C TYR A 246 -13.94 -6.70 -20.62
N TYR A 247 -14.14 -8.01 -20.75
CA TYR A 247 -13.39 -8.99 -19.96
C TYR A 247 -11.92 -9.00 -20.35
N THR A 248 -11.60 -8.91 -21.64
CA THR A 248 -10.23 -8.75 -22.12
C THR A 248 -9.60 -7.43 -21.69
N HIS A 249 -10.35 -6.33 -21.68
CA HIS A 249 -9.88 -5.06 -21.09
C HIS A 249 -9.59 -5.17 -19.58
N LEU A 250 -10.43 -5.87 -18.81
CA LEU A 250 -10.18 -6.15 -17.40
C LEU A 250 -8.90 -7.00 -17.21
N LYS A 251 -8.74 -8.07 -18.00
CA LYS A 251 -7.54 -8.94 -17.96
C LYS A 251 -6.25 -8.16 -18.16
N GLN A 252 -6.23 -7.13 -19.01
CA GLN A 252 -5.04 -6.29 -19.20
C GLN A 252 -4.58 -5.61 -17.90
N LEU A 253 -5.53 -5.08 -17.12
CA LEU A 253 -5.21 -4.49 -15.82
C LEU A 253 -4.75 -5.57 -14.83
N VAL A 254 -5.40 -6.74 -14.83
CA VAL A 254 -5.01 -7.88 -13.99
C VAL A 254 -3.56 -8.30 -14.26
N PHE A 255 -3.19 -8.52 -15.52
CA PHE A 255 -1.84 -8.92 -15.90
C PHE A 255 -0.80 -7.84 -15.56
N ALA A 256 -1.10 -6.57 -15.86
CA ALA A 256 -0.19 -5.47 -15.51
C ALA A 256 0.07 -5.39 -14.01
N MET A 257 -0.95 -5.61 -13.16
CA MET A 257 -0.77 -5.59 -11.71
C MET A 257 -0.03 -6.83 -11.19
N HIS A 258 -0.28 -8.02 -11.75
CA HIS A 258 0.50 -9.22 -11.39
C HIS A 258 1.98 -9.09 -11.75
N ILE A 259 2.29 -8.47 -12.90
CA ILE A 259 3.67 -8.12 -13.24
C ILE A 259 4.21 -7.18 -12.17
N GLY A 260 3.57 -6.03 -11.94
CA GLY A 260 4.01 -5.00 -11.01
C GLY A 260 4.17 -5.43 -9.55
N GLU A 261 3.53 -6.53 -9.14
CA GLU A 261 3.63 -7.08 -7.79
C GLU A 261 4.71 -8.14 -7.61
N ASN A 262 5.30 -8.62 -8.71
CA ASN A 262 6.37 -9.59 -8.63
C ASN A 262 7.63 -8.94 -8.02
N ARG A 263 8.29 -9.63 -7.09
CA ARG A 263 9.51 -9.12 -6.46
C ARG A 263 10.70 -9.06 -7.40
N GLN A 264 10.72 -9.91 -8.41
CA GLN A 264 11.78 -9.99 -9.40
C GLN A 264 11.16 -9.81 -10.78
N MET A 265 11.49 -8.71 -11.42
CA MET A 265 10.89 -8.28 -12.67
C MET A 265 11.98 -7.96 -13.68
N PRO A 266 12.20 -8.86 -14.64
CA PRO A 266 13.02 -8.56 -15.81
C PRO A 266 12.51 -7.32 -16.56
N GLN A 267 13.43 -6.59 -17.21
CA GLN A 267 13.11 -5.33 -17.91
C GLN A 267 12.06 -5.53 -19.03
N ASP A 268 12.11 -6.65 -19.74
CA ASP A 268 11.13 -7.03 -20.77
C ASP A 268 9.71 -7.14 -20.20
N LYS A 269 9.57 -7.63 -18.96
CA LYS A 269 8.28 -7.67 -18.26
C LYS A 269 7.80 -6.29 -17.86
N LEU A 270 8.70 -5.37 -17.49
CA LEU A 270 8.33 -3.97 -17.25
C LEU A 270 7.84 -3.29 -18.52
N ASP A 271 8.46 -3.57 -19.66
CA ASP A 271 8.04 -3.04 -20.95
C ASP A 271 6.67 -3.62 -21.37
N GLU A 272 6.42 -4.91 -21.08
CA GLU A 272 5.10 -5.54 -21.22
C GLU A 272 4.05 -4.83 -20.36
N MET A 273 4.34 -4.58 -19.08
CA MET A 273 3.45 -3.85 -18.17
C MET A 273 3.16 -2.43 -18.68
N HIS A 274 4.18 -1.73 -19.19
CA HIS A 274 4.04 -0.40 -19.76
C HIS A 274 3.06 -0.39 -20.94
N ILE A 275 3.24 -1.33 -21.88
CA ILE A 275 2.37 -1.48 -23.06
C ILE A 275 0.95 -1.82 -22.63
N LEU A 276 0.77 -2.77 -21.71
CA LEU A 276 -0.53 -3.17 -21.19
C LEU A 276 -1.29 -1.99 -20.57
N LEU A 277 -0.62 -1.16 -19.77
CA LEU A 277 -1.24 -0.01 -19.10
C LEU A 277 -1.58 1.12 -20.08
N GLN A 278 -0.68 1.43 -21.02
CA GLN A 278 -0.96 2.41 -22.07
C GLN A 278 -2.16 1.98 -22.92
N TYR A 279 -2.19 0.72 -23.36
CA TYR A 279 -3.30 0.18 -24.13
C TYR A 279 -4.60 0.17 -23.32
N HIS A 280 -4.55 -0.27 -22.07
CA HIS A 280 -5.70 -0.27 -21.16
C HIS A 280 -6.31 1.12 -21.04
N VAL A 281 -5.50 2.16 -20.82
CA VAL A 281 -5.98 3.55 -20.67
C VAL A 281 -6.54 4.10 -21.98
N ASN A 282 -5.93 3.79 -23.12
CA ASN A 282 -6.45 4.18 -24.44
C ASN A 282 -7.80 3.54 -24.74
N GLN A 283 -7.93 2.23 -24.51
CA GLN A 283 -9.18 1.50 -24.70
C GLN A 283 -10.26 1.92 -23.70
N PHE A 284 -9.89 2.40 -22.51
CA PHE A 284 -10.84 2.82 -21.49
C PHE A 284 -11.81 3.89 -22.02
N LYS A 285 -11.29 4.88 -22.78
CA LYS A 285 -12.13 5.91 -23.41
C LYS A 285 -13.07 5.32 -24.46
N ILE A 286 -12.58 4.39 -25.27
CA ILE A 286 -13.35 3.79 -26.37
C ILE A 286 -14.49 2.94 -25.80
N LEU A 287 -14.18 2.12 -24.79
CA LEU A 287 -15.11 1.15 -24.21
C LEU A 287 -16.14 1.79 -23.28
N TYR A 288 -15.76 2.81 -22.50
CA TYR A 288 -16.61 3.37 -21.44
C TYR A 288 -16.96 4.84 -21.66
N GLY A 289 -16.34 5.51 -22.62
CA GLY A 289 -16.57 6.91 -22.95
C GLY A 289 -15.66 7.89 -22.21
N THR A 290 -15.43 9.04 -22.85
CA THR A 290 -14.48 10.08 -22.41
C THR A 290 -14.74 10.58 -20.98
N ARG A 291 -16.00 10.64 -20.53
CA ARG A 291 -16.37 11.09 -19.17
C ARG A 291 -15.77 10.25 -18.03
N HIS A 292 -15.23 9.06 -18.34
CA HIS A 292 -14.62 8.17 -17.36
C HIS A 292 -13.09 8.24 -17.33
N MET A 293 -12.45 9.07 -18.18
CA MET A 293 -11.01 9.32 -18.18
C MET A 293 -10.57 10.25 -17.03
N VAL A 294 -10.85 9.83 -15.80
CA VAL A 294 -10.52 10.57 -14.57
C VAL A 294 -9.07 10.32 -14.15
N ASN A 295 -8.58 11.07 -13.16
CA ASN A 295 -7.20 11.01 -12.67
C ASN A 295 -6.71 9.59 -12.36
N ASN A 296 -7.53 8.77 -11.70
CA ASN A 296 -7.15 7.39 -11.35
C ASN A 296 -6.89 6.52 -12.58
N ILE A 297 -7.65 6.72 -13.66
CA ILE A 297 -7.45 5.99 -14.92
C ILE A 297 -6.20 6.51 -15.63
N HIS A 298 -6.03 7.84 -15.69
CA HIS A 298 -4.83 8.44 -16.28
C HIS A 298 -3.54 7.99 -15.58
N SER A 299 -3.54 7.96 -14.25
CA SER A 299 -2.34 7.68 -13.45
C SER A 299 -1.82 6.25 -13.62
N LEU A 300 -2.64 5.33 -14.15
CA LEU A 300 -2.20 3.96 -14.43
C LEU A 300 -1.01 3.91 -15.38
N ILE A 301 -0.90 4.84 -16.34
CA ILE A 301 0.21 4.84 -17.32
C ILE A 301 1.57 5.10 -16.68
N HIS A 302 1.59 5.70 -15.48
CA HIS A 302 2.84 6.06 -14.78
C HIS A 302 3.38 4.89 -13.96
N LEU A 303 2.56 3.88 -13.67
CA LEU A 303 2.93 2.80 -12.75
C LEU A 303 4.13 1.98 -13.23
N ALA A 304 4.23 1.70 -14.54
CA ALA A 304 5.36 0.93 -15.06
C ALA A 304 6.71 1.64 -14.86
N GLU A 305 6.75 2.96 -15.06
CA GLU A 305 7.95 3.77 -14.79
C GLU A 305 8.25 3.81 -13.29
N THR A 306 7.21 4.02 -12.46
CA THR A 306 7.39 3.99 -11.00
C THR A 306 7.97 2.65 -10.53
N VAL A 307 7.55 1.53 -11.11
CA VAL A 307 8.09 0.22 -10.75
C VAL A 307 9.54 0.04 -11.25
N ARG A 308 9.88 0.62 -12.39
CA ARG A 308 11.26 0.63 -12.90
C ARG A 308 12.20 1.39 -11.97
N ASP A 309 11.74 2.50 -11.41
CA ASP A 309 12.56 3.37 -10.54
C ASP A 309 12.59 2.92 -9.07
N TYR A 310 11.46 2.45 -8.53
CA TYR A 310 11.28 2.18 -7.09
C TYR A 310 11.09 0.70 -6.75
N GLY A 311 11.09 -0.18 -7.75
CA GLY A 311 10.84 -1.61 -7.57
C GLY A 311 9.34 -1.94 -7.43
N PRO A 312 9.00 -3.14 -6.93
CA PRO A 312 7.64 -3.68 -7.00
C PRO A 312 6.59 -2.79 -6.32
N LEU A 313 5.37 -2.80 -6.85
CA LEU A 313 4.20 -2.02 -6.37
C LEU A 313 3.90 -2.18 -4.87
N GLN A 314 4.29 -3.31 -4.28
CA GLN A 314 4.10 -3.59 -2.85
C GLN A 314 5.05 -2.78 -1.96
N GLY A 315 6.23 -2.40 -2.47
CA GLY A 315 7.26 -1.68 -1.72
C GLY A 315 6.86 -0.25 -1.31
N TYR A 316 5.91 0.34 -2.02
CA TYR A 316 5.43 1.71 -1.78
C TYR A 316 3.90 1.77 -1.65
N SER A 317 3.29 0.69 -1.15
CA SER A 317 1.84 0.65 -0.94
C SER A 317 1.42 1.30 0.38
N THR A 318 0.30 2.02 0.36
CA THR A 318 -0.25 2.71 1.55
C THR A 318 -1.08 1.82 2.47
N PHE A 319 -1.29 0.53 2.15
CA PHE A 319 -2.13 -0.37 2.97
C PHE A 319 -1.70 -0.44 4.43
N ASN A 320 -0.40 -0.53 4.70
CA ASN A 320 0.12 -0.62 6.07
C ASN A 320 -0.11 0.69 6.83
N TYR A 321 0.15 1.82 6.18
CA TYR A 321 -0.06 3.14 6.78
C TYR A 321 -1.54 3.40 7.10
N GLU A 322 -2.45 3.09 6.18
CA GLU A 322 -3.90 3.18 6.41
C GLU A 322 -4.37 2.26 7.56
N SER A 323 -3.77 1.08 7.69
CA SER A 323 -4.07 0.17 8.81
C SER A 323 -3.60 0.74 10.14
N ILE A 324 -2.38 1.27 10.21
CA ILE A 324 -1.82 1.90 11.41
C ILE A 324 -2.64 3.14 11.80
N LEU A 325 -2.96 4.01 10.83
CA LEU A 325 -3.80 5.19 11.05
C LEU A 325 -5.21 4.80 11.50
N GLY A 326 -5.78 3.73 10.96
CA GLY A 326 -7.04 3.15 11.45
C GLY A 326 -6.97 2.71 12.90
N GLY A 327 -5.86 2.10 13.33
CA GLY A 327 -5.60 1.76 14.72
C GLY A 327 -5.56 3.00 15.61
N ILE A 328 -4.71 3.97 15.26
CA ILE A 328 -4.57 5.24 16.02
C ILE A 328 -5.90 5.99 16.13
N THR A 329 -6.63 6.13 15.03
CA THR A 329 -7.92 6.85 15.03
C THR A 329 -9.01 6.11 15.82
N SER A 330 -8.93 4.78 15.92
CA SER A 330 -9.87 4.00 16.74
C SER A 330 -9.69 4.19 18.24
N THR A 331 -8.55 4.72 18.69
CA THR A 331 -8.32 5.03 20.12
C THR A 331 -8.88 6.39 20.52
N VAL A 332 -9.38 7.18 19.56
CA VAL A 332 -9.96 8.50 19.79
C VAL A 332 -11.47 8.33 19.95
N ASN A 333 -11.97 8.52 21.16
CA ASN A 333 -13.39 8.39 21.50
C ASN A 333 -14.08 9.75 21.64
N GLY A 334 -13.31 10.83 21.83
CA GLY A 334 -13.81 12.18 21.97
C GLY A 334 -14.25 12.83 20.65
N THR A 335 -15.27 13.69 20.72
CA THR A 335 -15.67 14.58 19.63
C THR A 335 -15.05 15.98 19.74
N LYS A 336 -14.40 16.30 20.87
CA LYS A 336 -13.74 17.58 21.16
C LYS A 336 -12.26 17.34 21.47
N ASN A 337 -11.38 18.22 20.99
CA ASN A 337 -9.92 18.14 21.18
C ASN A 337 -9.30 16.82 20.72
N GLN A 338 -9.74 16.31 19.57
CA GLN A 338 -9.27 15.04 19.01
C GLN A 338 -7.75 15.04 18.81
N GLU A 339 -7.17 16.17 18.43
CA GLU A 339 -5.72 16.37 18.30
C GLU A 339 -4.96 16.12 19.61
N LYS A 340 -5.52 16.56 20.76
CA LYS A 340 -4.91 16.35 22.08
C LYS A 340 -5.03 14.90 22.52
N GLU A 341 -6.16 14.26 22.21
CA GLU A 341 -6.39 12.84 22.48
C GLU A 341 -5.44 11.96 21.65
N ILE A 342 -5.27 12.26 20.35
CA ILE A 342 -4.28 11.61 19.49
C ILE A 342 -2.87 11.78 20.07
N TYR A 343 -2.48 13.02 20.42
CA TYR A 343 -1.16 13.27 20.99
C TYR A 343 -0.93 12.47 22.28
N ASN A 344 -1.88 12.52 23.22
CA ASN A 344 -1.77 11.78 24.49
C ASN A 344 -1.70 10.27 24.26
N ASN A 345 -2.54 9.72 23.37
CA ASN A 345 -2.54 8.30 23.04
C ASN A 345 -1.20 7.87 22.40
N LEU A 346 -0.64 8.68 21.50
CA LEU A 346 0.67 8.42 20.90
C LEU A 346 1.80 8.49 21.92
N GLN A 347 1.76 9.44 22.86
CA GLN A 347 2.75 9.51 23.93
C GLN A 347 2.64 8.34 24.89
N MET A 348 1.43 7.92 25.26
CA MET A 348 1.21 6.70 26.03
C MET A 348 1.72 5.46 25.30
N LEU A 349 1.59 5.37 23.97
CA LEU A 349 2.14 4.27 23.17
C LEU A 349 3.68 4.29 23.14
N LYS A 350 4.28 5.48 23.04
CA LYS A 350 5.73 5.66 23.07
C LYS A 350 6.32 5.29 24.44
N GLU A 351 5.64 5.68 25.52
CA GLU A 351 6.03 5.34 26.88
C GLU A 351 5.75 3.86 27.19
N SER A 352 4.64 3.29 26.72
CA SER A 352 4.32 1.88 26.94
C SER A 352 5.25 0.94 26.19
N SER A 353 5.70 1.30 24.98
CA SER A 353 6.74 0.54 24.27
C SER A 353 8.07 0.56 25.01
N TYR A 354 8.48 1.71 25.55
CA TYR A 354 9.65 1.80 26.44
C TYR A 354 9.46 0.95 27.72
N LEU A 355 8.29 1.00 28.35
CA LEU A 355 7.95 0.20 29.53
C LEU A 355 7.82 -1.30 29.23
N ALA A 356 7.37 -1.71 28.05
CA ALA A 356 7.31 -3.11 27.62
C ALA A 356 8.71 -3.67 27.30
N THR A 357 9.63 -2.81 26.90
CA THR A 357 11.05 -3.18 26.74
C THR A 357 11.71 -3.41 28.10
N ILE A 358 11.24 -2.73 29.15
CA ILE A 358 11.76 -2.82 30.53
C ILE A 358 11.02 -3.89 31.35
N SER A 359 9.72 -4.07 31.14
CA SER A 359 8.89 -5.03 31.85
C SER A 359 8.85 -6.33 31.05
N GLN A 360 9.41 -7.41 31.60
CA GLN A 360 9.24 -8.79 31.11
C GLN A 360 7.78 -9.29 31.25
N ASN A 361 6.80 -8.39 31.30
CA ASN A 361 5.43 -8.67 31.70
C ASN A 361 4.53 -8.82 30.46
N SER A 362 4.04 -10.04 30.23
CA SER A 362 3.31 -10.44 29.02
C SER A 362 2.04 -9.61 28.75
N ILE A 363 1.43 -9.07 29.80
CA ILE A 363 0.13 -8.37 29.72
C ILE A 363 0.25 -7.00 29.02
N LEU A 364 1.32 -6.24 29.29
CA LEU A 364 1.55 -4.92 28.66
C LEU A 364 1.86 -5.07 27.17
N TYR A 365 2.62 -6.11 26.83
CA TYR A 365 2.92 -6.49 25.45
C TYR A 365 1.65 -6.96 24.69
N GLU A 366 0.80 -7.78 25.33
CA GLU A 366 -0.49 -8.21 24.77
C GLU A 366 -1.47 -7.04 24.54
N LEU A 367 -1.54 -6.09 25.48
CA LEU A 367 -2.35 -4.88 25.35
C LEU A 367 -1.84 -3.98 24.22
N MET A 368 -0.52 -3.79 24.08
CA MET A 368 0.08 -3.07 22.95
C MET A 368 -0.30 -3.70 21.61
N ILE A 369 -0.28 -5.04 21.52
CA ILE A 369 -0.62 -5.79 20.31
C ILE A 369 -2.11 -5.63 19.95
N GLN A 370 -3.01 -5.72 20.94
CA GLN A 370 -4.44 -5.47 20.73
C GLN A 370 -4.72 -4.04 20.25
N PHE A 371 -4.04 -3.04 20.83
CA PHE A 371 -4.19 -1.63 20.45
C PHE A 371 -3.60 -1.30 19.07
N LEU A 372 -2.51 -1.95 18.66
CA LEU A 372 -1.89 -1.75 17.33
C LEU A 372 -2.62 -2.50 16.21
N GLY A 373 -3.68 -3.26 16.52
CA GLY A 373 -4.47 -3.98 15.52
C GLY A 373 -3.70 -5.07 14.78
N ILE A 374 -2.55 -5.50 15.29
CA ILE A 374 -1.78 -6.59 14.73
C ILE A 374 -2.51 -7.88 15.10
N LYS A 375 -3.16 -8.52 14.13
CA LYS A 375 -3.81 -9.81 14.35
C LYS A 375 -2.74 -10.87 14.61
N TYR A 376 -2.61 -11.27 15.87
CA TYR A 376 -2.03 -12.56 16.24
C TYR A 376 -3.12 -13.44 16.85
N TYR A 377 -3.06 -14.73 16.54
CA TYR A 377 -3.78 -15.76 17.29
C TYR A 377 -3.09 -15.89 18.65
N VAL A 378 -3.67 -15.30 19.69
CA VAL A 378 -3.31 -15.58 21.08
C VAL A 378 -4.34 -16.57 21.59
N GLU A 379 -3.96 -17.85 21.63
CA GLU A 379 -4.74 -18.84 22.34
C GLU A 379 -4.58 -18.56 23.84
N LYS A 380 -5.67 -18.13 24.49
CA LYS A 380 -5.68 -17.97 25.96
C LYS A 380 -5.30 -19.30 26.57
N LYS A 381 -4.31 -19.29 27.48
CA LYS A 381 -4.08 -20.37 28.45
C LYS A 381 -5.42 -20.83 29.03
N LYS A 382 -5.91 -21.96 28.56
CA LYS A 382 -6.60 -22.90 29.42
C LYS A 382 -5.52 -23.81 29.97
N ASP A 383 -5.49 -23.92 31.29
CA ASP A 383 -4.71 -24.92 32.00
C ASP A 383 -4.88 -26.28 31.32
N ASN A 384 -3.77 -27.00 31.15
CA ASN A 384 -3.63 -28.35 30.57
C ASN A 384 -2.95 -28.42 29.18
N PHE A 385 -1.77 -27.80 29.03
CA PHE A 385 -0.79 -28.39 28.11
C PHE A 385 -0.01 -29.48 28.85
N LEU A 386 -0.32 -30.73 28.51
CA LEU A 386 0.36 -31.93 29.01
C LEU A 386 1.45 -32.31 28.00
N ILE A 387 2.69 -31.91 28.29
CA ILE A 387 3.88 -32.27 27.51
C ILE A 387 4.12 -33.79 27.65
N LEU A 388 4.17 -34.53 26.55
CA LEU A 388 4.49 -35.96 26.59
C LEU A 388 5.98 -36.20 26.87
N LYS A 389 6.22 -36.67 28.10
CA LYS A 389 7.07 -37.82 28.49
C LYS A 389 8.57 -37.76 28.18
N LYS A 390 9.27 -36.79 28.75
CA LYS A 390 10.30 -37.01 29.80
C LYS A 390 10.72 -35.62 30.28
N ARG A 391 10.46 -35.31 31.55
CA ARG A 391 11.03 -34.16 32.24
C ARG A 391 12.55 -34.26 32.14
N ILE A 392 13.20 -33.43 31.33
CA ILE A 392 14.62 -33.17 31.51
C ILE A 392 14.69 -31.96 32.42
N ASN A 393 14.79 -32.26 33.72
CA ASN A 393 15.14 -31.30 34.75
C ASN A 393 16.67 -31.15 34.80
N GLU A 394 17.34 -31.07 33.64
CA GLU A 394 18.79 -30.92 33.57
C GLU A 394 19.15 -29.78 32.63
N SER A 395 20.06 -28.94 33.11
CA SER A 395 20.70 -27.88 32.35
C SER A 395 21.26 -28.43 31.04
N ILE A 396 20.86 -27.83 29.92
CA ILE A 396 21.43 -28.11 28.60
C ILE A 396 22.84 -27.51 28.58
N ASN A 397 23.86 -28.34 28.82
CA ASN A 397 25.26 -27.89 28.86
C ASN A 397 26.07 -28.20 27.58
N GLU A 398 25.47 -28.80 26.56
CA GLU A 398 26.19 -29.06 25.30
C GLU A 398 25.32 -28.68 24.10
N ILE A 399 25.54 -27.46 23.59
CA ILE A 399 25.16 -27.04 22.24
C ILE A 399 26.47 -26.95 21.46
N THR A 400 26.66 -27.81 20.47
CA THR A 400 27.93 -27.90 19.72
C THR A 400 27.95 -27.21 18.37
N ASP A 401 26.86 -26.58 17.92
CA ASP A 401 26.91 -25.73 16.72
C ASP A 401 25.73 -24.76 16.62
N CYS A 402 26.02 -23.47 16.49
CA CYS A 402 25.04 -22.40 16.34
C CYS A 402 25.43 -21.46 15.19
N HIS A 403 24.54 -21.33 14.20
CA HIS A 403 24.52 -20.19 13.30
C HIS A 403 23.57 -19.15 13.89
N ALA A 404 24.13 -18.15 14.57
CA ALA A 404 23.40 -17.00 15.05
C ALA A 404 23.37 -15.91 13.97
N ASP A 405 22.17 -15.37 13.69
CA ASP A 405 22.07 -13.99 13.26
C ASP A 405 22.03 -13.17 14.55
N GLU A 406 23.14 -12.54 14.92
CA GLU A 406 23.22 -11.68 16.10
C GLU A 406 22.37 -10.43 15.86
N SER A 407 21.19 -10.37 16.48
CA SER A 407 20.54 -9.11 16.82
C SER A 407 20.71 -8.87 18.32
N GLU A 408 21.53 -7.89 18.68
CA GLU A 408 21.68 -7.41 20.05
C GLU A 408 20.35 -6.82 20.54
N ASN A 409 19.55 -7.64 21.23
CA ASN A 409 18.63 -7.17 22.25
C ASN A 409 18.69 -8.15 23.42
N VAL A 410 19.02 -7.61 24.59
CA VAL A 410 19.41 -8.32 25.80
C VAL A 410 18.30 -9.28 26.25
N ALA A 411 18.64 -10.58 26.26
CA ALA A 411 17.99 -11.73 26.94
C ALA A 411 17.44 -12.85 26.06
N VAL A 412 17.40 -12.72 24.73
CA VAL A 412 16.85 -13.76 23.84
C VAL A 412 17.79 -14.08 22.68
N THR A 413 18.12 -15.35 22.50
CA THR A 413 18.89 -15.84 21.34
C THR A 413 17.97 -16.69 20.46
N LEU A 414 17.91 -16.37 19.17
CA LEU A 414 17.11 -17.10 18.19
C LEU A 414 17.98 -18.10 17.43
N PHE A 415 17.49 -19.31 17.24
CA PHE A 415 18.17 -20.33 16.44
C PHE A 415 17.26 -20.84 15.33
N ASN A 416 17.88 -21.15 14.19
CA ASN A 416 17.24 -21.83 13.07
C ASN A 416 17.43 -23.36 13.11
N ARG A 417 18.24 -23.88 14.04
CA ARG A 417 18.51 -25.31 14.22
C ARG A 417 18.76 -25.60 15.69
N CYS A 418 18.27 -26.74 16.16
CA CYS A 418 18.51 -27.26 17.50
C CYS A 418 18.74 -28.78 17.43
N ILE A 419 19.75 -29.29 18.12
CA ILE A 419 19.98 -30.73 18.27
C ILE A 419 19.55 -31.14 19.68
N TYR A 420 18.63 -32.10 19.78
CA TYR A 420 18.13 -32.61 21.05
C TYR A 420 18.08 -34.14 21.02
N LYS A 421 18.77 -34.80 21.97
CA LYS A 421 18.88 -36.27 22.04
C LYS A 421 19.35 -36.93 20.73
N ASN A 422 20.39 -36.37 20.10
CA ASN A 422 20.93 -36.81 18.80
C ASN A 422 19.94 -36.74 17.63
N VAL A 423 18.83 -36.02 17.78
CA VAL A 423 17.90 -35.71 16.69
C VAL A 423 18.05 -34.22 16.37
N GLN A 424 18.32 -33.93 15.09
CA GLN A 424 18.41 -32.57 14.58
C GLN A 424 17.01 -32.06 14.23
N TYR A 425 16.66 -30.89 14.73
CA TYR A 425 15.45 -30.15 14.40
C TYR A 425 15.83 -28.86 13.70
N ASP A 426 15.33 -28.67 12.49
CA ASP A 426 15.52 -27.45 11.70
C ASP A 426 14.25 -26.60 11.73
N SER A 427 14.39 -25.29 11.80
CA SER A 427 13.29 -24.37 11.56
C SER A 427 12.93 -24.35 10.08
N TYR A 428 11.66 -24.05 9.79
CA TYR A 428 11.17 -24.02 8.42
C TYR A 428 11.88 -22.95 7.58
N ASN A 429 12.82 -23.37 6.74
CA ASN A 429 13.34 -22.57 5.65
C ASN A 429 12.70 -23.06 4.35
N ILE A 430 12.16 -22.13 3.54
CA ILE A 430 11.14 -22.32 2.48
C ILE A 430 11.42 -23.43 1.44
N ASN A 431 12.60 -24.06 1.44
CA ASN A 431 13.04 -24.97 0.38
C ASN A 431 13.16 -26.47 0.73
N LYS A 432 12.97 -26.94 1.98
CA LYS A 432 13.01 -28.40 2.26
C LYS A 432 12.02 -28.83 3.36
N LYS A 433 10.94 -29.51 2.97
CA LYS A 433 10.02 -30.22 3.88
C LYS A 433 10.57 -31.61 4.16
N LYS A 434 10.98 -31.92 5.40
CA LYS A 434 10.87 -33.29 5.97
C LYS A 434 11.09 -33.40 7.49
N ASP A 435 11.81 -32.49 8.15
CA ASP A 435 12.23 -32.72 9.56
C ASP A 435 11.71 -31.69 10.60
N CYS A 436 10.74 -30.83 10.23
CA CYS A 436 10.31 -29.70 11.07
C CYS A 436 9.02 -29.96 11.89
N ALA A 437 8.53 -31.20 11.95
CA ALA A 437 7.23 -31.53 12.55
C ALA A 437 7.35 -32.07 13.98
N ILE A 438 6.65 -31.46 14.93
CA ILE A 438 6.50 -31.96 16.31
C ILE A 438 5.14 -32.63 16.48
N LEU A 439 5.13 -33.75 17.21
CA LEU A 439 3.93 -34.49 17.57
C LEU A 439 3.44 -34.02 18.94
N TYR A 440 2.19 -33.56 19.03
CA TYR A 440 1.56 -33.26 20.32
C TYR A 440 0.19 -33.94 20.43
N ASN A 441 -0.25 -34.17 21.66
CA ASN A 441 -1.54 -34.79 21.93
C ASN A 441 -2.57 -33.70 22.18
N ASP A 442 -3.58 -33.61 21.31
CA ASP A 442 -4.75 -32.74 21.52
C ASP A 442 -5.61 -33.39 22.61
N ILE A 443 -5.56 -32.82 23.81
CA ILE A 443 -6.24 -33.35 25.01
C ILE A 443 -7.76 -33.21 24.89
N ASP A 444 -8.24 -32.22 24.12
CA ASP A 444 -9.66 -31.98 23.94
C ASP A 444 -10.30 -32.98 22.96
N ASN A 445 -9.52 -33.48 21.99
CA ASN A 445 -10.01 -34.42 20.97
C ASN A 445 -9.40 -35.82 21.03
N ASN A 446 -8.47 -36.06 21.96
CA ASN A 446 -7.71 -37.31 22.13
C ASN A 446 -7.06 -37.80 20.82
N LYS A 447 -6.56 -36.85 20.01
CA LYS A 447 -5.95 -37.09 18.70
C LYS A 447 -4.50 -36.62 18.67
N LEU A 448 -3.68 -37.40 17.99
CA LEU A 448 -2.29 -37.03 17.69
C LEU A 448 -2.26 -36.02 16.55
N GLN A 449 -1.73 -34.83 16.80
CA GLN A 449 -1.57 -33.75 15.82
C GLN A 449 -0.10 -33.40 15.60
N TYR A 450 0.18 -32.83 14.43
CA TYR A 450 1.52 -32.44 14.02
C TYR A 450 1.59 -30.91 13.90
N ALA A 451 2.70 -30.31 14.31
CA ALA A 451 2.90 -28.87 14.16
C ALA A 451 4.28 -28.52 13.59
N LEU A 452 4.39 -27.41 12.85
CA LEU A 452 5.65 -26.96 12.25
C LEU A 452 6.35 -25.91 13.13
N ILE A 453 7.66 -26.09 13.34
CA ILE A 453 8.51 -25.15 14.10
C ILE A 453 9.01 -24.00 13.20
N ASP A 454 8.75 -22.76 13.60
CA ASP A 454 9.20 -21.55 12.90
C ASP A 454 10.54 -21.02 13.44
N LYS A 455 10.72 -20.96 14.76
CA LYS A 455 12.01 -20.58 15.39
C LYS A 455 12.21 -21.23 16.75
N PHE A 456 13.47 -21.43 17.11
CA PHE A 456 13.89 -21.80 18.47
C PHE A 456 14.32 -20.53 19.23
N ILE A 457 13.84 -20.38 20.46
CA ILE A 457 14.04 -19.18 21.27
C ILE A 457 14.68 -19.59 22.60
N GLN A 458 15.90 -19.16 22.87
CA GLN A 458 16.56 -19.36 24.17
C GLN A 458 16.52 -18.08 24.99
N TYR A 459 16.07 -18.19 26.24
CA TYR A 459 16.08 -17.08 27.18
C TYR A 459 17.30 -17.17 28.09
N LYS A 460 18.06 -16.07 28.23
CA LYS A 460 19.09 -15.92 29.27
C LYS A 460 18.42 -15.50 30.58
N ASN A 461 17.87 -16.47 31.30
CA ASN A 461 17.62 -16.39 32.74
C ASN A 461 18.06 -17.71 33.38
N ALA A 462 18.27 -17.73 34.70
CA ALA A 462 19.02 -18.71 35.50
C ALA A 462 18.80 -20.24 35.28
N SER A 463 17.89 -20.64 34.38
CA SER A 463 17.57 -22.01 34.03
C SER A 463 17.83 -22.39 32.54
N ASN A 464 18.39 -21.50 31.69
CA ASN A 464 18.76 -21.80 30.29
C ASN A 464 17.68 -22.58 29.50
N SER A 465 16.41 -22.22 29.66
CA SER A 465 15.28 -22.88 28.98
C SER A 465 15.09 -22.40 27.54
N ILE A 466 14.84 -23.34 26.63
CA ILE A 466 14.51 -23.09 25.22
C ILE A 466 13.01 -23.26 25.01
N LEU A 467 12.36 -22.25 24.43
CA LEU A 467 10.97 -22.23 24.00
C LEU A 467 10.91 -22.38 22.47
N PHE A 468 9.84 -22.98 21.97
CA PHE A 468 9.59 -23.16 20.54
C PHE A 468 8.44 -22.26 20.11
N GLN A 469 8.60 -21.54 18.99
CA GLN A 469 7.51 -20.83 18.35
C GLN A 469 6.94 -21.69 17.21
N VAL A 470 5.66 -22.02 17.31
CA VAL A 470 4.93 -22.90 16.38
C VAL A 470 3.97 -22.03 15.56
N TYR A 471 3.95 -22.19 14.24
CA TYR A 471 3.16 -21.33 13.35
C TYR A 471 1.90 -22.00 12.79
N ASP A 472 1.92 -23.33 12.61
CA ASP A 472 0.80 -24.06 12.01
C ASP A 472 0.61 -25.42 12.67
N VAL A 473 -0.63 -25.69 13.09
CA VAL A 473 -1.13 -27.03 13.44
C VAL A 473 -1.60 -27.67 12.14
N ILE A 474 -0.91 -28.72 11.71
CA ILE A 474 -1.35 -29.56 10.61
C ILE A 474 -2.37 -30.55 11.19
N ASN A 475 -3.63 -30.37 10.81
CA ASN A 475 -4.71 -31.31 11.11
C ASN A 475 -4.58 -32.60 10.30
#